data_AF-A0A0F6QVJ6-F1
#
_entry.id   AF-A0A0F6QVJ6-F1
#
_cell.length_a   1.000
_cell.length_b   1.000
_cell.length_c   1.000
_cell.angle_alpha   90.00
_cell.angle_beta   90.00
_cell.angle_gamma   90.00
#
_symmetry.space_group_name_H-M   'P 1'
#
loop_
_entity.id
_entity.type
_entity.pdbx_description
1 polymer ?
#
loop_
_entity_poly.entity_id
_entity_poly.type
_entity_poly.pdbx_seq_one_letter_code
_entity_poly.pdbx_strand_id
1 'polypeptide(L)'
;VLYPTGQLFGSVDVPLPSWWTSTRRSYLLDLSAQAQQGHGTHTVAVHPLLGAHVLLLAEEPERHIWQADVGTVGQPWIADHQVRHVAVYPGAAYCEMALSAAVQVFGEGSAVQSISFEQLLTLGESTPISATATAKSADMLEFVVETHDEGDVVKRATAVLGNGGDADIPIREAYDLSALRAEHPHRESGADLRASFDERGVQYGPAFQGLAAAYRGDETVRSVLAEVTTSLPRDVRAHPALLDACFQSVIALPDVQEASKDALPLPKGVRSLHAYESARATQYCYTRVTKVVGNEVMAAIDLLDETGSVLIAVRGFRFGTGSSDDEQRDQLLNNRLLAIEWQQQRLPEAVSGAPRRWLLVSTGESVDPWAAELIDSLKVRESEVSLIQWRTDDPNTDRVAALKLLAPRSVDQLESGTFDGVLVVTAPGSEGASSTVADRVVLQGADQVRHLVRITRELVDLPGEPPRLFVVTRNAQTVVDGDITNLEQAGLRGLVRAEYPHLRVTHIDVDRHTAAQNVAGELVSGSEEDETAWREDHWYRARLNLGPLGPDDWRSTVATPNNEGVRFEVRT
;
A
#
# COMPACT_ATOMS: atom_id res chain seq x y z
N VAL A 1 36.70 -80.10 -11.15
CA VAL A 1 36.06 -80.16 -9.81
C VAL A 1 36.62 -79.00 -9.00
N LEU A 2 35.76 -78.03 -8.71
CA LEU A 2 35.96 -76.79 -7.93
C LEU A 2 34.63 -76.67 -7.16
N TYR A 3 34.47 -76.73 -5.84
CA TYR A 3 35.34 -76.68 -4.66
C TYR A 3 34.69 -77.52 -3.53
N PRO A 4 35.42 -78.46 -2.89
CA PRO A 4 35.00 -79.17 -1.67
C PRO A 4 35.53 -78.54 -0.36
N THR A 5 36.27 -77.42 -0.44
CA THR A 5 36.93 -76.77 0.71
C THR A 5 36.47 -75.32 0.80
N GLY A 6 35.62 -75.03 1.78
CA GLY A 6 34.93 -73.75 1.95
C GLY A 6 35.83 -72.56 2.25
N GLN A 7 36.26 -71.86 1.20
CA GLN A 7 36.59 -70.44 1.24
C GLN A 7 36.17 -69.80 -0.09
N LEU A 8 35.08 -69.02 -0.07
CA LEU A 8 34.82 -68.00 -1.09
C LEU A 8 35.24 -66.66 -0.50
N PHE A 9 36.39 -66.16 -0.97
CA PHE A 9 36.70 -64.74 -0.97
C PHE A 9 35.76 -64.04 -1.95
N GLY A 10 35.25 -62.88 -1.54
CA GLY A 10 34.38 -62.04 -2.36
C GLY A 10 32.91 -62.20 -1.98
N SER A 11 32.46 -61.37 -1.04
CA SER A 11 31.05 -61.08 -0.84
C SER A 11 30.45 -60.60 -2.16
N VAL A 12 29.81 -61.50 -2.89
CA VAL A 12 28.91 -61.13 -3.99
C VAL A 12 27.62 -60.69 -3.31
N ASP A 13 27.47 -59.37 -3.14
CA ASP A 13 26.21 -58.75 -2.75
C ASP A 13 25.19 -59.01 -3.86
N VAL A 14 24.36 -60.04 -3.68
CA VAL A 14 23.19 -60.26 -4.53
C VAL A 14 22.05 -59.47 -3.89
N PRO A 15 21.49 -58.44 -4.55
CA PRO A 15 20.42 -57.67 -3.96
C PRO A 15 19.20 -58.58 -3.73
N LEU A 16 18.73 -58.63 -2.48
CA LEU A 16 17.50 -59.32 -2.12
C LEU A 16 16.33 -58.69 -2.89
N PRO A 17 15.32 -59.47 -3.31
CA PRO A 17 14.14 -58.90 -3.96
C PRO A 17 13.49 -57.89 -3.00
N SER A 18 13.42 -56.61 -3.40
CA SER A 18 12.61 -55.63 -2.70
C SER A 18 11.16 -56.12 -2.78
N TRP A 19 10.58 -56.48 -1.64
CA TRP A 19 9.17 -56.82 -1.54
C TRP A 19 8.35 -55.60 -1.97
N TRP A 20 7.83 -55.69 -3.19
CA TRP A 20 6.81 -54.81 -3.72
C TRP A 20 5.52 -55.04 -2.93
N THR A 21 5.33 -54.29 -1.85
CA THR A 21 3.97 -53.93 -1.43
C THR A 21 3.65 -52.60 -2.10
N SER A 22 2.76 -52.68 -3.08
CA SER A 22 2.03 -51.55 -3.65
C SER A 22 1.25 -50.84 -2.54
N THR A 23 1.93 -49.94 -1.84
CA THR A 23 1.31 -48.75 -1.28
C THR A 23 2.13 -47.60 -1.82
N ARG A 24 1.87 -47.23 -3.08
CA ARG A 24 2.22 -45.90 -3.57
C ARG A 24 1.45 -44.92 -2.69
N ARG A 25 2.02 -44.51 -1.56
CA ARG A 25 1.76 -43.18 -1.02
C ARG A 25 2.34 -42.25 -2.07
N SER A 26 1.48 -41.72 -2.92
CA SER A 26 1.78 -40.56 -3.71
C SER A 26 2.16 -39.45 -2.73
N TYR A 27 3.45 -39.13 -2.64
CA TYR A 27 3.87 -37.81 -2.16
C TYR A 27 3.63 -36.81 -3.30
N LEU A 28 2.37 -36.69 -3.70
CA LEU A 28 1.91 -35.52 -4.43
C LEU A 28 1.57 -34.53 -3.33
N LEU A 29 2.36 -33.45 -3.25
CA LEU A 29 1.87 -32.22 -2.65
C LEU A 29 0.74 -31.75 -3.54
N ASP A 30 -0.46 -32.18 -3.21
CA ASP A 30 -1.67 -31.75 -3.88
C ASP A 30 -1.97 -30.33 -3.40
N LEU A 31 -1.36 -29.34 -4.06
CA LEU A 31 -1.64 -27.93 -3.83
C LEU A 31 -3.09 -27.57 -4.19
N SER A 32 -3.83 -28.47 -4.86
CA SER A 32 -5.27 -28.30 -5.08
C SER A 32 -6.11 -28.72 -3.88
N ALA A 33 -5.57 -29.52 -2.95
CA ALA A 33 -6.25 -29.86 -1.69
C ALA A 33 -6.22 -28.71 -0.68
N GLN A 34 -5.30 -27.74 -0.80
CA GLN A 34 -5.39 -26.47 -0.05
C GLN A 34 -6.53 -25.57 -0.54
N ALA A 35 -7.03 -25.78 -1.76
CA ALA A 35 -8.19 -25.06 -2.30
C ALA A 35 -9.54 -25.77 -2.03
N GLN A 36 -9.53 -26.99 -1.49
CA GLN A 36 -10.75 -27.78 -1.20
C GLN A 36 -10.87 -28.27 0.26
N GLN A 37 -9.98 -27.85 1.16
CA GLN A 37 -10.22 -27.99 2.61
C GLN A 37 -11.35 -27.04 2.98
N GLY A 38 -12.53 -27.60 3.23
CA GLY A 38 -13.67 -26.87 3.78
C GLY A 38 -13.24 -26.07 5.01
N HIS A 39 -13.48 -24.77 4.93
CA HIS A 39 -13.69 -23.83 6.01
C HIS A 39 -14.04 -24.52 7.35
N GLY A 40 -13.16 -24.37 8.36
CA GLY A 40 -13.60 -24.41 9.76
C GLY A 40 -13.35 -25.66 10.60
N THR A 41 -12.30 -26.48 10.37
CA THR A 41 -11.86 -27.44 11.41
C THR A 41 -10.47 -27.11 11.95
N HIS A 42 -10.39 -25.98 12.65
CA HIS A 42 -9.36 -25.86 13.67
C HIS A 42 -9.60 -26.96 14.70
N THR A 43 -8.57 -27.77 15.00
CA THR A 43 -8.63 -28.79 16.06
C THR A 43 -8.81 -28.18 17.45
N VAL A 44 -8.69 -26.85 17.55
CA VAL A 44 -8.91 -26.01 18.73
C VAL A 44 -9.98 -24.98 18.36
N ALA A 45 -10.96 -24.76 19.23
CA ALA A 45 -11.95 -23.71 19.02
C ALA A 45 -11.26 -22.34 18.92
N VAL A 46 -11.47 -21.64 17.80
CA VAL A 46 -10.93 -20.30 17.53
C VAL A 46 -12.03 -19.25 17.57
N HIS A 47 -11.67 -18.00 17.86
CA HIS A 47 -12.61 -16.89 17.83
C HIS A 47 -13.07 -16.62 16.38
N PRO A 48 -14.38 -16.46 16.10
CA PRO A 48 -14.90 -16.43 14.73
C PRO A 48 -14.40 -15.27 13.86
N LEU A 49 -13.95 -14.16 14.47
CA LEU A 49 -13.46 -12.96 13.76
C LEU A 49 -11.94 -12.72 13.90
N LEU A 50 -11.28 -13.41 14.83
CA LEU A 50 -9.82 -13.30 15.03
C LEU A 50 -9.12 -14.55 14.50
N GLY A 51 -9.79 -15.70 14.52
CA GLY A 51 -9.28 -16.95 14.00
C GLY A 51 -8.10 -17.47 14.81
N ALA A 52 -7.13 -18.08 14.12
CA ALA A 52 -6.00 -18.74 14.76
C ALA A 52 -5.02 -17.72 15.33
N HIS A 53 -4.56 -17.94 16.57
CA HIS A 53 -3.62 -17.07 17.28
C HIS A 53 -2.23 -17.70 17.34
N VAL A 54 -1.21 -16.89 17.07
CA VAL A 54 0.20 -17.24 17.26
C VAL A 54 0.89 -16.13 18.06
N LEU A 55 1.65 -16.53 19.08
CA LEU A 55 2.54 -15.65 19.85
C LEU A 55 3.98 -15.85 19.37
N LEU A 56 4.62 -14.77 18.92
CA LEU A 56 6.00 -14.78 18.43
C LEU A 56 6.98 -14.56 19.59
N LEU A 57 7.23 -15.62 20.37
CA LEU A 57 8.10 -15.60 21.57
C LEU A 57 9.58 -15.25 21.31
N ALA A 58 10.02 -15.24 20.04
CA ALA A 58 11.41 -14.97 19.66
C ALA A 58 11.64 -13.55 19.11
N GLU A 59 10.59 -12.72 19.02
CA GLU A 59 10.68 -11.33 18.58
C GLU A 59 10.61 -10.39 19.79
N GLU A 60 11.46 -9.36 19.79
CA GLU A 60 11.42 -8.24 20.73
C GLU A 60 11.13 -6.95 19.94
N PRO A 61 10.01 -6.26 20.19
CA PRO A 61 9.04 -6.48 21.28
C PRO A 61 8.06 -7.64 21.03
N GLU A 62 7.43 -8.14 22.12
CA GLU A 62 6.39 -9.18 22.08
C GLU A 62 5.29 -8.87 21.06
N ARG A 63 4.96 -9.87 20.25
CA ARG A 63 4.01 -9.73 19.14
C ARG A 63 3.04 -10.91 19.04
N HIS A 64 1.75 -10.58 19.02
CA HIS A 64 0.65 -11.52 18.80
C HIS A 64 0.09 -11.33 17.40
N ILE A 65 -0.18 -12.44 16.70
CA ILE A 65 -0.75 -12.43 15.36
C ILE A 65 -1.98 -13.32 15.34
N TRP A 66 -3.03 -12.83 14.72
CA TRP A 66 -4.28 -13.51 14.48
C TRP A 66 -4.61 -13.50 12.99
N GLN A 67 -5.14 -14.60 12.47
CA GLN A 67 -5.58 -14.69 11.09
C GLN A 67 -6.93 -15.39 10.99
N ALA A 68 -7.86 -14.73 10.28
CA ALA A 68 -9.20 -15.21 10.04
C ALA A 68 -9.65 -14.93 8.60
N ASP A 69 -10.73 -15.60 8.20
CA ASP A 69 -11.52 -15.25 7.03
C ASP A 69 -12.90 -14.77 7.50
N VAL A 70 -13.23 -13.52 7.16
CA VAL A 70 -14.52 -12.89 7.51
C VAL A 70 -15.43 -12.71 6.30
N GLY A 71 -15.16 -13.47 5.24
CA GLY A 71 -15.99 -13.53 4.05
C GLY A 71 -17.41 -14.01 4.34
N THR A 72 -18.31 -13.65 3.43
CA THR A 72 -19.75 -13.91 3.55
C THR A 72 -20.13 -15.39 3.52
N VAL A 73 -19.26 -16.27 3.01
CA VAL A 73 -19.48 -17.73 3.10
C VAL A 73 -19.22 -18.24 4.51
N GLY A 74 -18.16 -17.76 5.16
CA GLY A 74 -17.80 -18.15 6.52
C GLY A 74 -18.70 -17.53 7.58
N GLN A 75 -19.16 -16.30 7.35
CA GLN A 75 -20.00 -15.54 8.27
C GLN A 75 -21.24 -14.97 7.54
N PRO A 76 -22.25 -15.77 7.15
CA PRO A 76 -23.35 -15.30 6.31
C PRO A 76 -24.11 -14.08 6.84
N TRP A 77 -24.23 -13.96 8.16
CA TRP A 77 -24.91 -12.84 8.82
C TRP A 77 -24.24 -11.49 8.55
N ILE A 78 -22.95 -11.45 8.19
CA ILE A 78 -22.23 -10.19 7.98
C ILE A 78 -22.63 -9.52 6.66
N ALA A 79 -23.14 -10.30 5.70
CA ALA A 79 -23.60 -9.81 4.39
C ALA A 79 -24.82 -8.89 4.50
N ASP A 80 -25.51 -8.92 5.64
CA ASP A 80 -26.66 -8.07 5.95
C ASP A 80 -26.25 -6.65 6.35
N HIS A 81 -24.97 -6.35 6.58
CA HIS A 81 -24.51 -4.97 6.78
C HIS A 81 -23.96 -4.42 5.47
N GLN A 82 -24.68 -3.49 4.86
CA GLN A 82 -24.39 -3.00 3.52
C GLN A 82 -24.28 -1.48 3.47
N VAL A 83 -23.38 -1.01 2.62
CA VAL A 83 -23.29 0.40 2.25
C VAL A 83 -23.44 0.48 0.74
N ARG A 84 -24.45 1.22 0.27
CA ARG A 84 -24.82 1.35 -1.14
C ARG A 84 -24.96 -0.02 -1.83
N HIS A 85 -25.65 -0.94 -1.15
CA HIS A 85 -25.91 -2.32 -1.59
C HIS A 85 -24.66 -3.23 -1.72
N VAL A 86 -23.53 -2.83 -1.14
CA VAL A 86 -22.31 -3.64 -1.06
C VAL A 86 -22.10 -4.08 0.38
N ALA A 87 -21.87 -5.37 0.62
CA ALA A 87 -21.55 -5.88 1.94
C ALA A 87 -20.25 -5.28 2.47
N VAL A 88 -20.30 -4.68 3.66
CA VAL A 88 -19.17 -3.97 4.27
C VAL A 88 -18.99 -4.46 5.70
N TYR A 89 -17.75 -4.69 6.09
CA TYR A 89 -17.40 -5.10 7.44
C TYR A 89 -17.75 -3.98 8.46
N PRO A 90 -18.60 -4.25 9.46
CA PRO A 90 -19.08 -3.22 10.37
C PRO A 90 -18.00 -2.79 11.36
N GLY A 91 -18.01 -1.51 11.76
CA GLY A 91 -17.10 -0.98 12.79
C GLY A 91 -17.19 -1.75 14.12
N ALA A 92 -18.40 -2.20 14.47
CA ALA A 92 -18.66 -3.02 15.64
C ALA A 92 -17.90 -4.37 15.65
N ALA A 93 -17.53 -4.91 14.49
CA ALA A 93 -16.75 -6.14 14.42
C ALA A 93 -15.27 -5.90 14.80
N TYR A 94 -14.69 -4.75 14.43
CA TYR A 94 -13.36 -4.38 14.93
C TYR A 94 -13.34 -4.14 16.45
N CYS A 95 -14.42 -3.59 17.00
CA CYS A 95 -14.59 -3.47 18.45
C CYS A 95 -14.55 -4.83 19.16
N GLU A 96 -15.28 -5.82 18.64
CA GLU A 96 -15.25 -7.19 19.18
C GLU A 96 -13.87 -7.83 19.05
N MET A 97 -13.20 -7.65 17.90
CA MET A 97 -11.82 -8.13 17.71
C MET A 97 -10.87 -7.54 18.74
N ALA A 98 -10.94 -6.23 18.99
CA ALA A 98 -10.06 -5.58 19.96
C ALA A 98 -10.37 -6.01 21.39
N LEU A 99 -11.66 -6.16 21.77
CA LEU A 99 -12.06 -6.66 23.10
C LEU A 99 -11.56 -8.08 23.33
N SER A 100 -11.75 -8.96 22.36
CA SER A 100 -11.34 -10.36 22.47
C SER A 100 -9.81 -10.51 22.48
N ALA A 101 -9.09 -9.70 21.69
CA ALA A 101 -7.63 -9.65 21.73
C ALA A 101 -7.11 -9.13 23.08
N ALA A 102 -7.69 -8.05 23.62
CA ALA A 102 -7.29 -7.48 24.91
C ALA A 102 -7.44 -8.51 26.04
N VAL A 103 -8.54 -9.24 26.09
CA VAL A 103 -8.74 -10.26 27.13
C VAL A 103 -7.86 -11.49 26.91
N GLN A 104 -7.61 -11.87 25.66
CA GLN A 104 -6.69 -12.97 25.38
C GLN A 104 -5.25 -12.67 25.84
N VAL A 105 -4.83 -11.41 25.81
CA VAL A 105 -3.49 -10.97 26.21
C VAL A 105 -3.41 -10.63 27.70
N PHE A 106 -4.34 -9.82 28.22
CA PHE A 106 -4.28 -9.24 29.56
C PHE A 106 -5.25 -9.88 30.57
N GLY A 107 -6.20 -10.71 30.13
CA GLY A 107 -7.23 -11.29 30.99
C GLY A 107 -8.46 -10.39 31.20
N GLU A 108 -9.34 -10.79 32.12
CA GLU A 108 -10.57 -10.04 32.42
C GLU A 108 -10.26 -8.66 33.02
N GLY A 109 -11.09 -7.66 32.70
CA GLY A 109 -10.89 -6.27 33.14
C GLY A 109 -9.97 -5.44 32.23
N SER A 110 -9.44 -6.03 31.16
CA SER A 110 -8.68 -5.31 30.13
C SER A 110 -9.49 -4.15 29.52
N ALA A 111 -8.81 -3.10 29.09
CA ALA A 111 -9.42 -1.95 28.43
C ALA A 111 -8.94 -1.84 26.98
N VAL A 112 -9.82 -1.35 26.11
CA VAL A 112 -9.48 -0.98 24.74
C VAL A 112 -9.68 0.51 24.57
N GLN A 113 -8.66 1.19 24.06
CA GLN A 113 -8.65 2.63 23.86
C GLN A 113 -8.35 2.97 22.40
N SER A 114 -8.69 4.20 22.01
CA SER A 114 -8.30 4.81 20.74
C SER A 114 -8.60 3.94 19.52
N ILE A 115 -9.78 3.32 19.49
CA ILE A 115 -10.23 2.53 18.35
C ILE A 115 -10.52 3.49 17.19
N SER A 116 -9.86 3.28 16.06
CA SER A 116 -10.06 4.03 14.82
C SER A 116 -10.44 3.10 13.68
N PHE A 117 -11.42 3.50 12.85
CA PHE A 117 -11.81 2.78 11.65
C PHE A 117 -11.31 3.57 10.44
N GLU A 118 -10.29 3.04 9.77
CA GLU A 118 -9.51 3.77 8.77
C GLU A 118 -10.19 3.74 7.39
N GLN A 119 -10.49 2.53 6.90
CA GLN A 119 -11.06 2.32 5.57
C GLN A 119 -12.14 1.25 5.59
N LEU A 120 -13.21 1.47 4.82
CA LEU A 120 -14.27 0.49 4.63
C LEU A 120 -13.71 -0.77 3.97
N LEU A 121 -13.98 -1.93 4.58
CA LEU A 121 -13.64 -3.23 4.02
C LEU A 121 -14.87 -3.81 3.34
N THR A 122 -14.86 -3.87 2.01
CA THR A 122 -15.89 -4.58 1.24
C THR A 122 -15.68 -6.08 1.36
N LEU A 123 -16.78 -6.82 1.48
CA LEU A 123 -16.75 -8.25 1.72
C LEU A 123 -17.04 -9.05 0.45
N GLY A 124 -16.20 -10.04 0.19
CA GLY A 124 -16.40 -11.07 -0.82
C GLY A 124 -16.94 -12.37 -0.22
N GLU A 125 -16.91 -13.45 -1.01
CA GLU A 125 -17.19 -14.80 -0.51
C GLU A 125 -16.18 -15.22 0.54
N SER A 126 -14.90 -14.93 0.28
CA SER A 126 -13.76 -15.03 1.17
C SER A 126 -13.12 -13.65 1.33
N THR A 127 -12.76 -13.29 2.55
CA THR A 127 -12.11 -12.01 2.88
C THR A 127 -11.12 -12.25 4.03
N PRO A 128 -9.86 -12.56 3.71
CA PRO A 128 -8.84 -12.80 4.72
C PRO A 128 -8.45 -11.50 5.43
N ILE A 129 -8.37 -11.58 6.76
CA ILE A 129 -7.91 -10.48 7.61
C ILE A 129 -6.80 -10.95 8.54
N SER A 130 -5.86 -10.07 8.81
CA SER A 130 -4.80 -10.25 9.79
C SER A 130 -4.97 -9.22 10.89
N ALA A 131 -4.82 -9.63 12.14
CA ALA A 131 -4.72 -8.71 13.26
C ALA A 131 -3.41 -8.93 13.99
N THR A 132 -2.74 -7.85 14.37
CA THR A 132 -1.47 -7.88 15.08
C THR A 132 -1.58 -7.04 16.35
N ALA A 133 -1.13 -7.55 17.48
CA ALA A 133 -0.90 -6.75 18.69
C ALA A 133 0.60 -6.75 19.00
N THR A 134 1.22 -5.56 19.04
CA THR A 134 2.66 -5.39 19.28
C THR A 134 2.88 -4.60 20.56
N ALA A 135 3.69 -5.12 21.47
CA ALA A 135 3.99 -4.45 22.73
C ALA A 135 4.70 -3.11 22.50
N LYS A 136 4.18 -2.06 23.15
CA LYS A 136 4.85 -0.75 23.29
C LYS A 136 5.41 -0.57 24.69
N SER A 137 4.77 -1.17 25.69
CA SER A 137 5.22 -1.30 27.07
C SER A 137 4.62 -2.57 27.69
N ALA A 138 4.96 -2.88 28.96
CA ALA A 138 4.46 -4.07 29.65
C ALA A 138 2.92 -4.11 29.78
N ASP A 139 2.27 -2.95 29.80
CA ASP A 139 0.82 -2.82 30.04
C ASP A 139 0.06 -2.28 28.83
N MET A 140 0.73 -2.15 27.67
CA MET A 140 0.16 -1.52 26.47
C MET A 140 0.62 -2.21 25.18
N LEU A 141 -0.33 -2.67 24.38
CA LEU A 141 -0.11 -3.18 23.03
C LEU A 141 -0.80 -2.29 21.99
N GLU A 142 -0.11 -1.98 20.91
CA GLU A 142 -0.70 -1.41 19.70
C GLU A 142 -1.35 -2.53 18.88
N PHE A 143 -2.64 -2.42 18.64
CA PHE A 143 -3.43 -3.39 17.87
C PHE A 143 -3.78 -2.83 16.49
N VAL A 144 -3.50 -3.59 15.45
CA VAL A 144 -3.73 -3.21 14.06
C VAL A 144 -4.44 -4.34 13.34
N VAL A 145 -5.51 -4.03 12.62
CA VAL A 145 -6.22 -4.95 11.71
C VAL A 145 -5.95 -4.54 10.27
N GLU A 146 -5.51 -5.49 9.46
CA GLU A 146 -5.05 -5.27 8.10
C GLU A 146 -5.61 -6.34 7.15
N THR A 147 -5.78 -5.96 5.89
CA THR A 147 -6.10 -6.87 4.78
C THR A 147 -5.00 -6.78 3.74
N HIS A 148 -4.82 -7.85 2.98
CA HIS A 148 -3.94 -7.83 1.80
C HIS A 148 -4.81 -7.72 0.55
N ASP A 149 -4.63 -6.67 -0.24
CA ASP A 149 -5.37 -6.43 -1.48
C ASP A 149 -4.36 -6.23 -2.62
N GLU A 150 -4.42 -7.08 -3.65
CA GLU A 150 -3.51 -7.06 -4.83
C GLU A 150 -1.99 -6.99 -4.55
N GLY A 151 -1.55 -7.35 -3.33
CA GLY A 151 -0.15 -7.28 -2.89
C GLY A 151 0.16 -6.14 -1.93
N ASP A 152 -0.78 -5.21 -1.75
CA ASP A 152 -0.68 -4.09 -0.82
C ASP A 152 -1.31 -4.42 0.53
N VAL A 153 -0.67 -3.94 1.61
CA VAL A 153 -1.19 -4.04 2.97
C VAL A 153 -2.06 -2.82 3.25
N VAL A 154 -3.35 -3.06 3.46
CA VAL A 154 -4.32 -2.01 3.75
C VAL A 154 -4.73 -2.08 5.21
N LYS A 155 -4.42 -1.02 5.95
CA LYS A 155 -4.85 -0.85 7.35
C LYS A 155 -6.35 -0.56 7.41
N ARG A 156 -7.08 -1.35 8.19
CA ARG A 156 -8.54 -1.27 8.32
C ARG A 156 -8.98 -0.67 9.65
N ALA A 157 -8.31 -1.05 10.73
CA ALA A 157 -8.58 -0.49 12.05
C ALA A 157 -7.33 -0.48 12.93
N THR A 158 -7.31 0.42 13.89
CA THR A 158 -6.28 0.48 14.95
C THR A 158 -6.93 0.59 16.31
N ALA A 159 -6.25 0.13 17.35
CA ALA A 159 -6.62 0.32 18.74
C ALA A 159 -5.39 0.22 19.65
N VAL A 160 -5.55 0.61 20.91
CA VAL A 160 -4.58 0.37 21.99
C VAL A 160 -5.23 -0.58 23.00
N LEU A 161 -4.57 -1.70 23.27
CA LEU A 161 -5.01 -2.68 24.26
C LEU A 161 -4.21 -2.45 25.55
N GLY A 162 -4.88 -2.47 26.70
CA GLY A 162 -4.21 -2.34 27.99
C GLY A 162 -4.82 -3.21 29.08
N ASN A 163 -4.06 -3.40 30.16
CA ASN A 163 -4.45 -4.21 31.31
C ASN A 163 -5.60 -3.62 32.17
N GLY A 164 -6.10 -2.43 31.82
CA GLY A 164 -7.17 -1.74 32.56
C GLY A 164 -6.69 -0.94 33.78
N GLY A 165 -5.39 -0.76 33.98
CA GLY A 165 -4.80 -0.06 35.13
C GLY A 165 -4.92 1.47 35.13
N ASP A 166 -5.51 2.09 34.10
CA ASP A 166 -5.66 3.53 34.03
C ASP A 166 -6.94 4.01 34.76
N ALA A 167 -6.84 5.14 35.47
CA ALA A 167 -7.76 5.62 36.51
C ALA A 167 -9.17 6.07 36.03
N ASP A 168 -9.59 5.66 34.83
CA ASP A 168 -10.81 6.13 34.15
C ASP A 168 -11.79 4.97 33.84
N ILE A 169 -11.72 3.84 34.57
CA ILE A 169 -12.79 2.83 34.55
C ILE A 169 -14.03 3.46 35.19
N PRO A 170 -15.13 3.70 34.45
CA PRO A 170 -16.33 4.27 35.01
C PRO A 170 -16.87 3.39 36.14
N ILE A 171 -17.38 3.99 37.20
CA ILE A 171 -18.09 3.24 38.25
C ILE A 171 -19.28 2.53 37.58
N ARG A 172 -19.42 1.22 37.82
CA ARG A 172 -20.54 0.41 37.34
C ARG A 172 -21.79 0.76 38.14
N GLU A 173 -22.45 1.85 37.78
CA GLU A 173 -23.74 2.25 38.33
C GLU A 173 -24.86 1.63 37.49
N ALA A 174 -25.87 1.05 38.16
CA ALA A 174 -27.07 0.57 37.51
C ALA A 174 -28.04 1.72 37.29
N TYR A 175 -28.65 1.77 36.11
CA TYR A 175 -29.66 2.75 35.78
C TYR A 175 -31.06 2.31 36.24
N ASP A 176 -31.86 3.25 36.73
CA ASP A 176 -33.29 3.03 36.92
C ASP A 176 -33.99 3.09 35.56
N LEU A 177 -34.23 1.91 34.96
CA LEU A 177 -34.89 1.79 33.66
C LEU A 177 -36.29 2.40 33.64
N SER A 178 -37.00 2.39 34.77
CA SER A 178 -38.34 2.98 34.86
C SER A 178 -38.29 4.51 34.80
N ALA A 179 -37.30 5.12 35.46
CA ALA A 179 -37.04 6.54 35.39
C ALA A 179 -36.56 6.96 33.99
N LEU A 180 -35.62 6.22 33.39
CA LEU A 180 -35.18 6.46 32.01
C LEU A 180 -36.36 6.36 31.04
N ARG A 181 -37.23 5.36 31.18
CA ARG A 181 -38.41 5.23 30.31
C ARG A 181 -39.38 6.41 30.45
N ALA A 182 -39.54 6.94 31.66
CA ALA A 182 -40.37 8.12 31.91
C ALA A 182 -39.78 9.41 31.32
N GLU A 183 -38.45 9.56 31.34
CA GLU A 183 -37.73 10.70 30.73
C GLU A 183 -37.75 10.66 29.19
N HIS A 184 -37.95 9.48 28.60
CA HIS A 184 -37.93 9.25 27.15
C HIS A 184 -39.32 8.77 26.65
N PRO A 185 -40.34 9.64 26.62
CA PRO A 185 -41.71 9.22 26.28
C PRO A 185 -41.92 8.95 24.79
N HIS A 186 -41.13 9.58 23.91
CA HIS A 186 -41.35 9.53 22.46
C HIS A 186 -40.73 8.27 21.86
N ARG A 187 -41.58 7.37 21.36
CA ARG A 187 -41.15 6.12 20.73
C ARG A 187 -41.01 6.28 19.23
N GLU A 188 -39.91 5.76 18.71
CA GLU A 188 -39.68 5.53 17.28
C GLU A 188 -39.40 4.04 17.06
N SER A 189 -39.90 3.48 15.96
CA SER A 189 -39.64 2.08 15.65
C SER A 189 -38.25 1.91 15.06
N GLY A 190 -37.59 0.79 15.33
CA GLY A 190 -36.31 0.49 14.69
C GLY A 190 -36.42 0.35 13.17
N ALA A 191 -37.59 0.04 12.64
CA ALA A 191 -37.83 -0.01 11.19
C ALA A 191 -37.77 1.38 10.55
N ASP A 192 -38.37 2.39 11.19
CA ASP A 192 -38.34 3.77 10.70
C ASP A 192 -36.91 4.34 10.72
N LEU A 193 -36.17 4.09 11.80
CA LEU A 193 -34.77 4.49 11.92
C LEU A 193 -33.90 3.84 10.83
N ARG A 194 -34.11 2.55 10.55
CA ARG A 194 -33.41 1.86 9.46
C ARG A 194 -33.79 2.38 8.08
N ALA A 195 -35.05 2.77 7.85
CA ALA A 195 -35.44 3.43 6.60
C ALA A 195 -34.67 4.75 6.42
N SER A 196 -34.47 5.50 7.51
CA SER A 196 -33.63 6.70 7.52
C SER A 196 -32.17 6.40 7.13
N PHE A 197 -31.59 5.30 7.61
CA PHE A 197 -30.26 4.87 7.18
C PHE A 197 -30.21 4.48 5.69
N ASP A 198 -31.23 3.78 5.20
CA ASP A 198 -31.30 3.33 3.81
C ASP A 198 -31.35 4.50 2.82
N GLU A 199 -32.12 5.55 3.14
CA GLU A 199 -32.16 6.81 2.37
C GLU A 199 -30.78 7.46 2.22
N ARG A 200 -29.87 7.25 3.18
CA ARG A 200 -28.49 7.76 3.18
C ARG A 200 -27.48 6.75 2.61
N GLY A 201 -27.94 5.57 2.19
CA GLY A 201 -27.12 4.55 1.56
C GLY A 201 -26.50 3.54 2.53
N VAL A 202 -27.05 3.36 3.73
CA VAL A 202 -26.66 2.28 4.66
C VAL A 202 -27.83 1.33 4.85
N GLN A 203 -27.67 0.08 4.43
CA GLN A 203 -28.71 -0.93 4.47
C GLN A 203 -28.42 -1.98 5.54
N TYR A 204 -29.43 -2.30 6.34
CA TYR A 204 -29.37 -3.34 7.38
C TYR A 204 -30.37 -4.46 7.08
N GLY A 205 -29.83 -5.59 6.63
CA GLY A 205 -30.54 -6.86 6.46
C GLY A 205 -30.84 -7.55 7.80
N PRO A 206 -31.51 -8.72 7.77
CA PRO A 206 -32.09 -9.38 8.94
C PRO A 206 -31.19 -9.50 10.18
N ALA A 207 -29.90 -9.81 10.01
CA ALA A 207 -28.97 -9.94 11.12
C ALA A 207 -28.74 -8.64 11.91
N PHE A 208 -28.84 -7.48 11.25
CA PHE A 208 -28.58 -6.15 11.83
C PHE A 208 -29.85 -5.38 12.21
N GLN A 209 -31.01 -6.05 12.25
CA GLN A 209 -32.29 -5.46 12.65
C GLN A 209 -32.52 -5.52 14.17
N GLY A 210 -31.45 -5.69 14.96
CA GLY A 210 -31.51 -5.88 16.40
C GLY A 210 -32.09 -4.69 17.17
N LEU A 211 -32.06 -3.48 16.61
CA LEU A 211 -32.72 -2.31 17.18
C LEU A 211 -34.24 -2.44 16.98
N ALA A 212 -34.97 -2.69 18.06
CA ALA A 212 -36.42 -2.87 18.04
C ALA A 212 -37.16 -1.54 18.13
N ALA A 213 -36.73 -0.68 19.04
CA ALA A 213 -37.30 0.65 19.26
C ALA A 213 -36.26 1.59 19.86
N ALA A 214 -36.43 2.88 19.61
CA ALA A 214 -35.71 3.93 20.31
C ALA A 214 -36.71 4.85 21.01
N TYR A 215 -36.37 5.26 22.22
CA TYR A 215 -37.13 6.18 23.03
C TYR A 215 -36.31 7.43 23.25
N ARG A 216 -36.82 8.58 22.83
CA ARG A 216 -36.18 9.88 22.99
C ARG A 216 -36.95 10.75 23.98
N GLY A 217 -36.22 11.62 24.65
CA GLY A 217 -36.82 12.69 25.44
C GLY A 217 -37.34 13.84 24.58
N ASP A 218 -37.78 14.91 25.24
CA ASP A 218 -38.09 16.17 24.57
C ASP A 218 -36.81 16.82 23.98
N GLU A 219 -36.94 17.88 23.20
CA GLU A 219 -35.83 18.49 22.42
C GLU A 219 -34.59 18.88 23.24
N THR A 220 -34.73 19.07 24.55
CA THR A 220 -33.61 19.41 25.45
C THR A 220 -32.81 18.19 25.93
N VAL A 221 -33.38 16.98 25.80
CA VAL A 221 -32.79 15.73 26.26
C VAL A 221 -32.02 15.10 25.10
N ARG A 222 -30.69 15.17 25.17
CA ARG A 222 -29.78 14.61 24.15
C ARG A 222 -29.42 13.15 24.43
N SER A 223 -30.41 12.36 24.82
CA SER A 223 -30.23 10.94 25.10
C SER A 223 -31.37 10.08 24.55
N VAL A 224 -31.05 8.81 24.35
CA VAL A 224 -31.91 7.78 23.77
C VAL A 224 -31.81 6.52 24.62
N LEU A 225 -32.95 5.99 25.03
CA LEU A 225 -33.05 4.63 25.53
C LEU A 225 -33.54 3.73 24.39
N ALA A 226 -32.77 2.76 23.96
CA ALA A 226 -33.14 1.86 22.88
C ALA A 226 -33.32 0.42 23.38
N GLU A 227 -34.32 -0.26 22.83
CA GLU A 227 -34.56 -1.70 23.00
C GLU A 227 -33.80 -2.46 21.92
N VAL A 228 -32.93 -3.37 22.34
CA VAL A 228 -32.07 -4.14 21.44
C VAL A 228 -32.20 -5.64 21.68
N THR A 229 -32.09 -6.41 20.61
CA THR A 229 -32.12 -7.88 20.66
C THR A 229 -31.21 -8.47 19.60
N THR A 230 -30.74 -9.69 19.82
CA THR A 230 -30.06 -10.47 18.80
C THR A 230 -30.40 -11.95 18.96
N SER A 231 -30.68 -12.60 17.83
CA SER A 231 -30.91 -14.05 17.73
C SER A 231 -29.65 -14.83 17.36
N LEU A 232 -28.52 -14.13 17.16
CA LEU A 232 -27.28 -14.74 16.67
C LEU A 232 -26.50 -15.45 17.78
N PRO A 233 -25.67 -16.44 17.42
CA PRO A 233 -24.84 -17.18 18.37
C PRO A 233 -23.99 -16.24 19.23
N ARG A 234 -23.83 -16.58 20.50
CA ARG A 234 -23.26 -15.68 21.51
C ARG A 234 -21.81 -16.01 21.87
N ASP A 235 -21.07 -16.64 20.97
CA ASP A 235 -19.71 -17.18 21.21
C ASP A 235 -18.61 -16.11 21.19
N VAL A 236 -19.01 -14.84 21.32
CA VAL A 236 -18.20 -13.62 21.29
C VAL A 236 -18.60 -12.74 22.48
N ARG A 237 -17.77 -11.78 22.89
CA ARG A 237 -18.07 -10.92 24.05
C ARG A 237 -19.23 -9.98 23.77
N ALA A 238 -19.17 -9.30 22.63
CA ALA A 238 -20.21 -8.45 22.08
C ALA A 238 -20.45 -8.87 20.63
N HIS A 239 -21.60 -9.47 20.35
CA HIS A 239 -21.93 -9.81 18.97
C HIS A 239 -21.93 -8.54 18.12
N PRO A 240 -21.21 -8.46 16.99
CA PRO A 240 -21.08 -7.22 16.24
C PRO A 240 -22.43 -6.63 15.82
N ALA A 241 -23.38 -7.46 15.39
CA ALA A 241 -24.73 -7.00 15.06
C ALA A 241 -25.51 -6.41 16.25
N LEU A 242 -25.27 -6.88 17.48
CA LEU A 242 -25.89 -6.31 18.69
C LEU A 242 -25.25 -4.97 19.06
N LEU A 243 -23.92 -4.90 19.01
CA LEU A 243 -23.19 -3.67 19.28
C LEU A 243 -23.52 -2.60 18.22
N ASP A 244 -23.65 -3.00 16.96
CA ASP A 244 -24.06 -2.14 15.87
C ASP A 244 -25.51 -1.66 16.02
N ALA A 245 -26.44 -2.51 16.47
CA ALA A 245 -27.79 -2.07 16.83
C ALA A 245 -27.79 -0.97 17.92
N CYS A 246 -26.83 -1.02 18.85
CA CYS A 246 -26.64 0.05 19.82
C CYS A 246 -26.09 1.31 19.16
N PHE A 247 -25.17 1.20 18.20
CA PHE A 247 -24.65 2.33 17.41
C PHE A 247 -25.76 2.99 16.56
N GLN A 248 -26.64 2.20 15.96
CA GLN A 248 -27.80 2.68 15.19
C GLN A 248 -28.70 3.61 16.04
N SER A 249 -28.80 3.39 17.36
CA SER A 249 -29.65 4.21 18.24
C SER A 249 -29.29 5.70 18.27
N VAL A 250 -28.04 6.06 17.91
CA VAL A 250 -27.57 7.46 17.87
C VAL A 250 -28.38 8.29 16.87
N ILE A 251 -28.86 7.68 15.78
CA ILE A 251 -29.62 8.40 14.74
C ILE A 251 -31.05 8.76 15.18
N ALA A 252 -31.53 8.28 16.33
CA ALA A 252 -32.87 8.59 16.81
C ALA A 252 -33.03 10.05 17.29
N LEU A 253 -31.92 10.80 17.46
CA LEU A 253 -31.98 12.21 17.80
C LEU A 253 -32.11 13.10 16.55
N PRO A 254 -33.04 14.08 16.53
CA PRO A 254 -33.28 14.92 15.35
C PRO A 254 -32.06 15.72 14.87
N ASP A 255 -31.25 16.24 15.78
CA ASP A 255 -30.03 17.00 15.43
C ASP A 255 -28.95 16.11 14.79
N VAL A 256 -28.93 14.83 15.13
CA VAL A 256 -28.09 13.82 14.45
C VAL A 256 -28.63 13.50 13.05
N GLN A 257 -29.95 13.35 12.88
CA GLN A 257 -30.55 13.12 11.56
C GLN A 257 -30.29 14.27 10.60
N GLU A 258 -30.34 15.50 11.10
CA GLU A 258 -30.07 16.71 10.34
C GLU A 258 -28.58 16.82 9.98
N ALA A 259 -27.67 16.56 10.93
CA ALA A 259 -26.23 16.53 10.70
C ALA A 259 -25.79 15.44 9.70
N SER A 260 -26.60 14.38 9.56
CA SER A 260 -26.33 13.27 8.64
C SER A 260 -27.14 13.32 7.33
N LYS A 261 -27.90 14.39 7.08
CA LYS A 261 -28.87 14.44 5.98
C LYS A 261 -28.28 14.17 4.59
N ASP A 262 -27.11 14.74 4.30
CA ASP A 262 -26.41 14.61 3.01
C ASP A 262 -25.12 13.76 3.12
N ALA A 263 -25.05 12.92 4.14
CA ALA A 263 -23.82 12.28 4.61
C ALA A 263 -24.03 10.77 4.79
N LEU A 264 -22.99 9.97 4.54
CA LEU A 264 -22.98 8.54 4.92
C LEU A 264 -22.76 8.41 6.42
N PRO A 265 -23.75 7.98 7.21
CA PRO A 265 -23.66 8.00 8.67
C PRO A 265 -22.95 6.73 9.17
N LEU A 266 -21.61 6.77 9.24
CA LEU A 266 -20.79 5.61 9.55
C LEU A 266 -20.05 5.78 10.89
N PRO A 267 -19.85 4.69 11.65
CA PRO A 267 -18.90 4.69 12.76
C PRO A 267 -17.49 5.08 12.28
N LYS A 268 -16.80 5.92 13.06
CA LYS A 268 -15.43 6.37 12.82
C LYS A 268 -14.42 5.90 13.85
N GLY A 269 -14.90 5.50 15.02
CA GLY A 269 -14.04 5.00 16.08
C GLY A 269 -14.70 5.14 17.45
N VAL A 270 -13.97 4.69 18.45
CA VAL A 270 -14.37 4.70 19.86
C VAL A 270 -13.15 5.09 20.68
N ARG A 271 -13.26 6.14 21.50
CA ARG A 271 -12.16 6.55 22.39
C ARG A 271 -11.84 5.49 23.44
N SER A 272 -12.86 4.91 24.06
CA SER A 272 -12.68 3.85 25.05
C SER A 272 -13.84 2.87 25.02
N LEU A 273 -13.51 1.59 25.04
CA LEU A 273 -14.43 0.47 25.06
C LEU A 273 -14.05 -0.43 26.24
N HIS A 274 -14.99 -0.60 27.16
CA HIS A 274 -14.79 -1.40 28.36
C HIS A 274 -15.92 -2.41 28.50
N ALA A 275 -15.57 -3.69 28.62
CA ALA A 275 -16.51 -4.77 28.86
C ALA A 275 -16.35 -5.27 30.30
N TYR A 276 -17.33 -4.98 31.15
CA TYR A 276 -17.39 -5.51 32.52
C TYR A 276 -17.80 -6.99 32.50
N GLU A 277 -18.72 -7.32 31.60
CA GLU A 277 -19.26 -8.66 31.38
C GLU A 277 -19.55 -8.87 29.90
N SER A 278 -19.94 -10.08 29.52
CA SER A 278 -20.40 -10.36 28.16
C SER A 278 -21.75 -9.68 27.89
N ALA A 279 -21.93 -9.12 26.69
CA ALA A 279 -23.17 -8.47 26.23
C ALA A 279 -24.34 -9.44 25.96
N ARG A 280 -24.28 -10.68 26.49
CA ARG A 280 -25.31 -11.69 26.27
C ARG A 280 -26.66 -11.30 26.85
N ALA A 281 -26.66 -10.66 28.01
CA ALA A 281 -27.87 -10.25 28.71
C ALA A 281 -28.38 -8.86 28.27
N THR A 282 -27.74 -8.21 27.29
CA THR A 282 -28.15 -6.87 26.84
C THR A 282 -29.57 -6.89 26.28
N GLN A 283 -30.42 -6.04 26.84
CA GLN A 283 -31.79 -5.78 26.35
C GLN A 283 -32.01 -4.31 26.02
N TYR A 284 -31.23 -3.42 26.62
CA TYR A 284 -31.31 -1.99 26.37
C TYR A 284 -29.94 -1.41 26.04
N CYS A 285 -29.92 -0.30 25.31
CA CYS A 285 -28.77 0.57 25.26
C CYS A 285 -29.17 2.00 25.60
N TYR A 286 -28.38 2.65 26.45
CA TYR A 286 -28.58 4.04 26.81
C TYR A 286 -27.50 4.91 26.17
N THR A 287 -27.92 5.72 25.20
CA THR A 287 -27.08 6.54 24.34
C THR A 287 -27.21 8.00 24.73
N ARG A 288 -26.09 8.70 24.87
CA ARG A 288 -26.01 10.12 25.21
C ARG A 288 -25.14 10.84 24.20
N VAL A 289 -25.73 11.75 23.42
CA VAL A 289 -24.97 12.57 22.46
C VAL A 289 -24.35 13.73 23.21
N THR A 290 -23.02 13.74 23.21
CA THR A 290 -22.20 14.72 23.93
C THR A 290 -21.89 15.94 23.08
N LYS A 291 -21.73 15.74 21.76
CA LYS A 291 -21.32 16.79 20.83
C LYS A 291 -21.77 16.47 19.42
N VAL A 292 -22.17 17.51 18.68
CA VAL A 292 -22.45 17.48 17.23
C VAL A 292 -21.71 18.66 16.62
N VAL A 293 -20.82 18.41 15.65
CA VAL A 293 -20.05 19.44 14.92
C VAL A 293 -20.04 19.08 13.44
N GLY A 294 -20.64 19.94 12.61
CA GLY A 294 -20.83 19.63 11.19
C GLY A 294 -21.58 18.32 11.05
N ASN A 295 -20.97 17.36 10.35
CA ASN A 295 -21.52 16.02 10.11
C ASN A 295 -20.95 14.96 11.08
N GLU A 296 -20.24 15.37 12.12
CA GLU A 296 -19.65 14.46 13.12
C GLU A 296 -20.39 14.55 14.46
N VAL A 297 -20.71 13.38 15.01
CA VAL A 297 -21.43 13.18 16.26
C VAL A 297 -20.56 12.38 17.22
N MET A 298 -20.46 12.84 18.46
CA MET A 298 -19.80 12.13 19.54
C MET A 298 -20.82 11.68 20.59
N ALA A 299 -20.84 10.39 20.90
CA ALA A 299 -21.75 9.81 21.88
C ALA A 299 -21.05 8.95 22.93
N ALA A 300 -21.73 8.74 24.05
CA ALA A 300 -21.46 7.66 24.99
C ALA A 300 -22.64 6.68 24.94
N ILE A 301 -22.35 5.38 24.96
CA ILE A 301 -23.36 4.32 24.86
C ILE A 301 -23.08 3.30 25.96
N ASP A 302 -24.09 2.99 26.76
CA ASP A 302 -24.04 1.91 27.76
C ASP A 302 -24.97 0.79 27.34
N LEU A 303 -24.45 -0.44 27.25
CA LEU A 303 -25.24 -1.65 27.01
C LEU A 303 -25.71 -2.17 28.37
N LEU A 304 -27.03 -2.31 28.52
CA LEU A 304 -27.70 -2.60 29.79
C LEU A 304 -28.45 -3.92 29.73
N ASP A 305 -28.43 -4.65 30.84
CA ASP A 305 -29.32 -5.80 31.06
C ASP A 305 -30.75 -5.37 31.48
N GLU A 306 -31.60 -6.35 31.78
CA GLU A 306 -32.98 -6.14 32.24
C GLU A 306 -33.10 -5.43 33.60
N THR A 307 -32.01 -5.39 34.38
CA THR A 307 -31.94 -4.71 35.68
C THR A 307 -31.41 -3.28 35.57
N GLY A 308 -30.92 -2.88 34.39
CA GLY A 308 -30.26 -1.61 34.15
C GLY A 308 -28.77 -1.61 34.47
N SER A 309 -28.17 -2.78 34.74
CA SER A 309 -26.75 -2.91 35.02
C SER A 309 -25.94 -2.78 33.71
N VAL A 310 -24.87 -1.99 33.76
CA VAL A 310 -23.97 -1.80 32.60
C VAL A 310 -23.12 -3.05 32.39
N LEU A 311 -23.18 -3.62 31.18
CA LEU A 311 -22.37 -4.76 30.72
C LEU A 311 -21.16 -4.28 29.92
N ILE A 312 -21.39 -3.35 28.99
CA ILE A 312 -20.34 -2.74 28.16
C ILE A 312 -20.55 -1.23 28.12
N ALA A 313 -19.46 -0.48 28.32
CA ALA A 313 -19.42 0.96 28.23
C ALA A 313 -18.61 1.38 26.98
N VAL A 314 -19.27 2.13 26.09
CA VAL A 314 -18.67 2.78 24.92
C VAL A 314 -18.57 4.26 25.23
N ARG A 315 -17.37 4.84 25.13
CA ARG A 315 -17.11 6.26 25.40
C ARG A 315 -16.44 6.90 24.20
N GLY A 316 -16.90 8.10 23.85
CA GLY A 316 -16.40 8.83 22.69
C GLY A 316 -16.59 8.04 21.39
N PHE A 317 -17.75 7.41 21.24
CA PHE A 317 -18.18 6.85 19.95
C PHE A 317 -18.30 8.00 18.95
N ARG A 318 -17.56 7.92 17.85
CA ARG A 318 -17.60 8.91 16.76
C ARG A 318 -18.39 8.34 15.60
N PHE A 319 -19.32 9.15 15.10
CA PHE A 319 -20.27 8.79 14.06
C PHE A 319 -20.40 9.95 13.10
N GLY A 320 -20.23 9.72 11.79
CA GLY A 320 -20.26 10.79 10.80
C GLY A 320 -19.88 10.33 9.41
N THR A 321 -19.60 11.26 8.50
CA THR A 321 -19.21 10.92 7.12
C THR A 321 -17.93 10.10 7.07
N GLY A 322 -17.95 9.03 6.27
CA GLY A 322 -16.73 8.39 5.79
C GLY A 322 -15.82 9.42 5.11
N SER A 323 -14.72 9.75 5.79
CA SER A 323 -13.74 10.83 5.56
C SER A 323 -14.30 12.25 5.69
N SER A 324 -13.57 13.13 6.39
CA SER A 324 -13.79 14.59 6.25
C SER A 324 -13.48 14.99 4.80
N ASP A 325 -14.06 16.09 4.30
CA ASP A 325 -13.71 16.62 2.97
C ASP A 325 -12.18 16.80 2.82
N ASP A 326 -11.48 17.12 3.91
CA ASP A 326 -10.04 17.30 3.95
C ASP A 326 -9.30 15.95 3.92
N GLU A 327 -9.73 14.93 4.68
CA GLU A 327 -9.17 13.58 4.57
C GLU A 327 -9.39 12.97 3.18
N GLN A 328 -10.55 13.23 2.57
CA GLN A 328 -10.84 12.76 1.22
C GLN A 328 -9.99 13.51 0.18
N ARG A 329 -9.72 14.81 0.38
CA ARG A 329 -8.77 15.57 -0.45
C ARG A 329 -7.35 15.09 -0.28
N ASP A 330 -6.90 14.83 0.95
CA ASP A 330 -5.55 14.35 1.24
C ASP A 330 -5.35 12.94 0.69
N GLN A 331 -6.35 12.07 0.81
CA GLN A 331 -6.30 10.74 0.23
C GLN A 331 -6.36 10.78 -1.30
N LEU A 332 -7.19 11.66 -1.89
CA LEU A 332 -7.19 11.88 -3.34
C LEU A 332 -5.83 12.43 -3.81
N LEU A 333 -5.24 13.36 -3.07
CA LEU A 333 -3.92 13.93 -3.36
C LEU A 333 -2.86 12.83 -3.31
N ASN A 334 -2.79 12.07 -2.20
CA ASN A 334 -1.84 10.98 -2.03
C ASN A 334 -1.98 9.88 -3.09
N ASN A 335 -3.20 9.60 -3.57
CA ASN A 335 -3.45 8.65 -4.65
C ASN A 335 -3.19 9.22 -6.06
N ARG A 336 -2.83 10.51 -6.17
CA ARG A 336 -2.52 11.19 -7.44
C ARG A 336 -1.06 11.62 -7.55
N LEU A 337 -0.35 11.73 -6.43
CA LEU A 337 1.07 12.06 -6.40
C LEU A 337 1.89 10.87 -6.91
N LEU A 338 2.69 11.13 -7.94
CA LEU A 338 3.61 10.16 -8.51
C LEU A 338 5.03 10.65 -8.29
N ALA A 339 5.88 9.77 -7.79
CA ALA A 339 7.31 10.02 -7.61
C ALA A 339 8.11 8.98 -8.41
N ILE A 340 9.32 9.36 -8.81
CA ILE A 340 10.27 8.43 -9.41
C ILE A 340 11.16 7.91 -8.29
N GLU A 341 11.17 6.60 -8.12
CA GLU A 341 12.05 5.91 -7.20
C GLU A 341 13.13 5.16 -7.97
N TRP A 342 14.36 5.25 -7.47
CA TRP A 342 15.50 4.54 -8.03
C TRP A 342 15.76 3.28 -7.23
N GLN A 343 15.60 2.13 -7.88
CA GLN A 343 15.79 0.83 -7.24
C GLN A 343 17.15 0.28 -7.64
N GLN A 344 18.03 0.10 -6.65
CA GLN A 344 19.29 -0.62 -6.85
C GLN A 344 18.98 -2.08 -7.18
N GLN A 345 19.55 -2.58 -8.28
CA GLN A 345 19.35 -3.96 -8.74
C GLN A 345 20.66 -4.53 -9.28
N ARG A 346 20.69 -5.85 -9.50
CA ARG A 346 21.76 -6.48 -10.25
C ARG A 346 21.42 -6.45 -11.73
N LEU A 347 22.41 -6.14 -12.56
CA LEU A 347 22.26 -6.17 -14.00
C LEU A 347 21.89 -7.60 -14.47
N PRO A 348 20.90 -7.77 -15.37
CA PRO A 348 20.58 -9.07 -15.96
C PRO A 348 21.78 -9.68 -16.71
N GLU A 349 21.82 -11.01 -16.80
CA GLU A 349 22.81 -11.71 -17.61
C GLU A 349 22.62 -11.41 -19.10
N ALA A 350 23.72 -11.34 -19.84
CA ALA A 350 23.70 -11.04 -21.26
C ALA A 350 22.92 -12.10 -22.07
N VAL A 351 22.00 -11.62 -22.90
CA VAL A 351 21.18 -12.47 -23.78
C VAL A 351 21.92 -12.75 -25.10
N SER A 352 21.84 -13.98 -25.58
CA SER A 352 22.32 -14.35 -26.92
C SER A 352 21.47 -13.67 -28.00
N GLY A 353 22.04 -12.67 -28.68
CA GLY A 353 21.35 -11.89 -29.72
C GLY A 353 21.42 -10.37 -29.56
N ALA A 354 22.18 -9.87 -28.58
CA ALA A 354 22.43 -8.44 -28.38
C ALA A 354 22.98 -7.72 -29.64
N PRO A 355 22.76 -6.39 -29.77
CA PRO A 355 23.27 -5.60 -30.90
C PRO A 355 24.76 -5.85 -31.13
N ARG A 356 25.12 -6.23 -32.36
CA ARG A 356 26.52 -6.53 -32.72
C ARG A 356 27.19 -5.38 -33.43
N ARG A 357 26.41 -4.52 -34.09
CA ARG A 357 26.88 -3.31 -34.78
C ARG A 357 26.37 -2.07 -34.08
N TRP A 358 27.28 -1.32 -33.47
CA TRP A 358 27.01 -0.09 -32.75
C TRP A 358 27.49 1.13 -33.53
N LEU A 359 26.70 2.21 -33.49
CA LEU A 359 27.16 3.55 -33.83
C LEU A 359 27.23 4.38 -32.54
N LEU A 360 28.43 4.82 -32.17
CA LEU A 360 28.63 5.77 -31.08
C LEU A 360 28.72 7.19 -31.63
N VAL A 361 27.83 8.06 -31.17
CA VAL A 361 27.77 9.50 -31.46
C VAL A 361 28.26 10.26 -30.23
N SER A 362 29.45 10.84 -30.31
CA SER A 362 29.99 11.73 -29.27
C SER A 362 29.55 13.16 -29.55
N THR A 363 28.91 13.84 -28.57
CA THR A 363 28.43 15.22 -28.77
C THR A 363 29.44 16.31 -28.37
N GLY A 364 30.52 15.94 -27.69
CA GLY A 364 31.60 16.85 -27.27
C GLY A 364 32.54 17.26 -28.39
N GLU A 365 33.30 18.34 -28.15
CA GLU A 365 34.34 18.83 -29.09
C GLU A 365 35.46 17.80 -29.35
N SER A 366 35.71 16.95 -28.35
CA SER A 366 36.65 15.82 -28.41
C SER A 366 35.98 14.56 -27.84
N VAL A 367 36.45 13.39 -28.24
CA VAL A 367 35.99 12.13 -27.64
C VAL A 367 36.59 12.03 -26.25
N ASP A 368 35.72 11.98 -25.23
CA ASP A 368 36.18 11.88 -23.86
C ASP A 368 36.80 10.49 -23.57
N PRO A 369 37.75 10.37 -22.62
CA PRO A 369 38.43 9.11 -22.33
C PRO A 369 37.49 7.97 -21.94
N TRP A 370 36.39 8.27 -21.26
CA TRP A 370 35.42 7.28 -20.83
C TRP A 370 34.63 6.73 -22.02
N ALA A 371 34.27 7.57 -22.99
CA ALA A 371 33.65 7.13 -24.24
C ALA A 371 34.60 6.24 -25.06
N ALA A 372 35.90 6.52 -25.06
CA ALA A 372 36.89 5.66 -25.69
C ALA A 372 37.00 4.29 -24.99
N GLU A 373 37.01 4.26 -23.66
CA GLU A 373 37.02 3.02 -22.86
C GLU A 373 35.74 2.18 -23.08
N LEU A 374 34.60 2.85 -23.26
CA LEU A 374 33.33 2.19 -23.60
C LEU A 374 33.40 1.47 -24.96
N ILE A 375 34.00 2.12 -25.97
CA ILE A 375 34.22 1.51 -27.29
C ILE A 375 35.09 0.26 -27.16
N ASP A 376 36.19 0.34 -26.42
CA ASP A 376 37.09 -0.80 -26.24
C ASP A 376 36.41 -1.94 -25.47
N SER A 377 35.60 -1.61 -24.46
CA SER A 377 34.81 -2.58 -23.70
C SER A 377 33.77 -3.32 -24.57
N LEU A 378 33.13 -2.62 -25.51
CA LEU A 378 32.21 -3.23 -26.47
C LEU A 378 32.96 -4.13 -27.48
N LYS A 379 34.14 -3.72 -27.95
CA LYS A 379 34.97 -4.54 -28.86
C LYS A 379 35.44 -5.84 -28.20
N VAL A 380 35.80 -5.81 -26.91
CA VAL A 380 36.15 -7.03 -26.15
C VAL A 380 34.98 -8.02 -26.11
N ARG A 381 33.74 -7.53 -26.21
CA ARG A 381 32.50 -8.33 -26.27
C ARG A 381 32.08 -8.66 -27.71
N GLU A 382 33.04 -8.74 -28.63
CA GLU A 382 32.84 -9.11 -30.04
C GLU A 382 31.88 -8.21 -30.83
N SER A 383 31.71 -6.95 -30.40
CA SER A 383 30.88 -5.96 -31.09
C SER A 383 31.70 -5.11 -32.08
N GLU A 384 31.13 -4.80 -33.24
CA GLU A 384 31.66 -3.83 -34.18
C GLU A 384 31.15 -2.43 -33.81
N VAL A 385 32.06 -1.49 -33.56
CA VAL A 385 31.71 -0.13 -33.13
C VAL A 385 32.24 0.89 -34.12
N SER A 386 31.34 1.65 -34.74
CA SER A 386 31.65 2.85 -35.52
C SER A 386 31.52 4.09 -34.65
N LEU A 387 32.45 5.02 -34.75
CA LEU A 387 32.46 6.26 -33.99
C LEU A 387 32.24 7.45 -34.91
N ILE A 388 31.34 8.35 -34.53
CA ILE A 388 31.21 9.69 -35.09
C ILE A 388 31.23 10.74 -33.99
N GLN A 389 31.95 11.83 -34.24
CA GLN A 389 31.81 13.05 -33.46
C GLN A 389 30.78 13.92 -34.17
N TRP A 390 29.69 14.22 -33.47
CA TRP A 390 28.66 15.12 -33.97
C TRP A 390 28.53 16.26 -32.99
N ARG A 391 29.30 17.32 -33.24
CA ARG A 391 29.49 18.41 -32.30
C ARG A 391 28.27 19.33 -32.28
N THR A 392 28.03 19.94 -31.13
CA THR A 392 26.94 20.91 -30.95
C THR A 392 27.19 22.24 -31.68
N ASP A 393 28.45 22.62 -31.89
CA ASP A 393 28.85 23.91 -32.46
C ASP A 393 28.96 23.94 -34.00
N ASP A 394 29.25 22.79 -34.64
CA ASP A 394 29.17 22.63 -36.11
C ASP A 394 28.34 21.39 -36.54
N PRO A 395 27.03 21.38 -36.25
CA PRO A 395 26.19 20.21 -36.47
C PRO A 395 25.95 19.88 -37.96
N ASN A 396 26.20 20.83 -38.89
CA ASN A 396 25.88 20.65 -40.31
C ASN A 396 26.98 19.88 -41.06
N THR A 397 28.25 20.19 -40.80
CA THR A 397 29.37 19.45 -41.38
C THR A 397 29.35 17.99 -40.92
N ASP A 398 29.16 17.80 -39.61
CA ASP A 398 29.09 16.48 -38.99
C ASP A 398 27.87 15.68 -39.44
N ARG A 399 26.73 16.34 -39.70
CA ARG A 399 25.53 15.69 -40.26
C ARG A 399 25.82 15.00 -41.60
N VAL A 400 26.62 15.61 -42.49
CA VAL A 400 26.95 14.99 -43.78
C VAL A 400 27.80 13.73 -43.60
N ALA A 401 28.72 13.74 -42.62
CA ALA A 401 29.49 12.56 -42.27
C ALA A 401 28.60 11.48 -41.63
N ALA A 402 27.67 11.86 -40.76
CA ALA A 402 26.70 10.98 -40.12
C ALA A 402 25.83 10.26 -41.15
N LEU A 403 25.24 11.00 -42.09
CA LEU A 403 24.38 10.43 -43.13
C LEU A 403 25.12 9.44 -44.02
N LYS A 404 26.42 9.65 -44.29
CA LYS A 404 27.24 8.68 -45.05
C LYS A 404 27.50 7.39 -44.30
N LEU A 405 27.63 7.46 -42.97
CA LEU A 405 27.80 6.29 -42.11
C LEU A 405 26.48 5.52 -41.94
N LEU A 406 25.36 6.24 -41.83
CA LEU A 406 24.03 5.67 -41.65
C LEU A 406 23.46 5.05 -42.94
N ALA A 407 23.90 5.51 -44.12
CA ALA A 407 23.42 5.02 -45.40
C ALA A 407 23.67 3.50 -45.57
N PRO A 408 22.65 2.71 -45.93
CA PRO A 408 22.80 1.26 -46.12
C PRO A 408 23.74 0.94 -47.28
N ARG A 409 24.62 -0.06 -47.09
CA ARG A 409 25.62 -0.48 -48.07
C ARG A 409 25.24 -1.76 -48.82
N SER A 410 24.15 -2.42 -48.44
CA SER A 410 23.63 -3.63 -49.08
C SER A 410 22.09 -3.70 -49.00
N VAL A 411 21.48 -4.60 -49.78
CA VAL A 411 20.03 -4.86 -49.75
C VAL A 411 19.58 -5.42 -48.39
N ASP A 412 20.37 -6.31 -47.80
CA ASP A 412 20.07 -6.85 -46.46
C ASP A 412 20.06 -5.73 -45.39
N GLN A 413 20.90 -4.70 -45.54
CA GLN A 413 20.93 -3.53 -44.64
C GLN A 413 19.80 -2.54 -44.90
N LEU A 414 19.20 -2.53 -46.10
CA LEU A 414 17.99 -1.75 -46.37
C LEU A 414 16.78 -2.31 -45.61
N GLU A 415 16.74 -3.63 -45.37
CA GLU A 415 15.64 -4.30 -44.66
C GLU A 415 15.88 -4.35 -43.14
N SER A 416 17.09 -4.74 -42.70
CA SER A 416 17.44 -4.93 -41.28
C SER A 416 18.05 -3.71 -40.58
N GLY A 417 18.31 -2.62 -41.32
CA GLY A 417 19.02 -1.45 -40.81
C GLY A 417 20.55 -1.60 -40.82
N THR A 418 21.24 -0.45 -40.87
CA THR A 418 22.72 -0.39 -40.93
C THR A 418 23.37 -0.74 -39.58
N PHE A 419 22.73 -0.38 -38.47
CA PHE A 419 23.21 -0.59 -37.10
C PHE A 419 22.12 -1.24 -36.26
N ASP A 420 22.52 -2.08 -35.32
CA ASP A 420 21.60 -2.77 -34.42
C ASP A 420 21.26 -1.88 -33.19
N GLY A 421 22.17 -0.96 -32.84
CA GLY A 421 21.99 0.04 -31.78
C GLY A 421 22.80 1.32 -32.03
N VAL A 422 22.25 2.45 -31.60
CA VAL A 422 22.92 3.77 -31.68
C VAL A 422 23.07 4.32 -30.27
N LEU A 423 24.28 4.75 -29.92
CA LEU A 423 24.62 5.29 -28.61
C LEU A 423 24.99 6.77 -28.75
N VAL A 424 24.25 7.68 -28.13
CA VAL A 424 24.59 9.10 -28.04
C VAL A 424 25.21 9.36 -26.67
N VAL A 425 26.50 9.69 -26.64
CA VAL A 425 27.23 9.99 -25.39
C VAL A 425 27.42 11.50 -25.28
N THR A 426 26.85 12.08 -24.21
CA THR A 426 27.01 13.49 -23.93
C THR A 426 28.40 13.79 -23.36
N ALA A 427 28.94 14.96 -23.71
CA ALA A 427 30.19 15.45 -23.13
C ALA A 427 30.05 15.64 -21.60
N PRO A 428 31.13 15.46 -20.81
CA PRO A 428 31.12 15.84 -19.40
C PRO A 428 30.82 17.35 -19.23
N GLY A 429 30.09 17.71 -18.17
CA GLY A 429 29.75 19.10 -17.87
C GLY A 429 30.97 19.96 -17.56
N SER A 430 30.83 21.28 -17.71
CA SER A 430 31.92 22.23 -17.49
C SER A 430 32.22 22.36 -15.98
N GLU A 431 33.31 21.80 -15.46
CA GLU A 431 33.67 21.96 -14.04
C GLU A 431 34.09 23.41 -13.73
N GLY A 432 33.34 24.10 -12.85
CA GLY A 432 33.74 25.36 -12.19
C GLY A 432 32.68 26.47 -12.25
N ALA A 433 31.96 26.71 -11.15
CA ALA A 433 30.89 27.71 -11.09
C ALA A 433 31.25 28.95 -10.25
N SER A 434 31.32 30.10 -10.92
CA SER A 434 31.05 31.45 -10.37
C SER A 434 29.64 31.89 -10.77
N SER A 435 29.02 32.84 -10.08
CA SER A 435 27.60 33.22 -10.20
C SER A 435 27.15 33.78 -11.56
N THR A 436 28.04 33.99 -12.53
CA THR A 436 27.73 34.34 -13.92
C THR A 436 27.37 33.13 -14.82
N VAL A 437 27.24 31.94 -14.24
CA VAL A 437 27.15 30.65 -14.94
C VAL A 437 25.72 30.15 -15.16
N ALA A 438 24.71 30.62 -14.42
CA ALA A 438 23.34 30.11 -14.52
C ALA A 438 22.72 30.28 -15.93
N ASP A 439 22.83 31.47 -16.52
CA ASP A 439 22.32 31.73 -17.88
C ASP A 439 23.05 30.91 -18.94
N ARG A 440 24.36 30.65 -18.73
CA ARG A 440 25.17 29.83 -19.65
C ARG A 440 24.75 28.36 -19.60
N VAL A 441 24.50 27.81 -18.41
CA VAL A 441 24.04 26.42 -18.21
C VAL A 441 22.68 26.19 -18.86
N VAL A 442 21.75 27.15 -18.73
CA VAL A 442 20.43 27.07 -19.39
C VAL A 442 20.57 27.08 -20.91
N LEU A 443 21.40 27.95 -21.47
CA LEU A 443 21.66 27.99 -22.91
C LEU A 443 22.32 26.71 -23.42
N GLN A 444 23.32 26.20 -22.69
CA GLN A 444 23.97 24.92 -23.01
C GLN A 444 22.97 23.75 -22.97
N GLY A 445 22.11 23.69 -21.96
CA GLY A 445 21.06 22.66 -21.90
C GLY A 445 20.07 22.75 -23.06
N ALA A 446 19.67 23.96 -23.46
CA ALA A 446 18.84 24.15 -24.65
C ALA A 446 19.52 23.67 -25.93
N ASP A 447 20.83 23.90 -26.08
CA ASP A 447 21.59 23.44 -27.23
C ASP A 447 21.78 21.91 -27.24
N GLN A 448 22.00 21.28 -26.08
CA GLN A 448 22.02 19.81 -25.96
C GLN A 448 20.69 19.19 -26.40
N VAL A 449 19.55 19.73 -25.94
CA VAL A 449 18.21 19.26 -26.34
C VAL A 449 18.00 19.44 -27.84
N ARG A 450 18.31 20.61 -28.41
CA ARG A 450 18.19 20.86 -29.86
C ARG A 450 19.06 19.91 -30.66
N HIS A 451 20.24 19.57 -30.15
CA HIS A 451 21.16 18.68 -30.82
C HIS A 451 20.65 17.24 -30.82
N LEU A 452 20.16 16.76 -29.67
CA LEU A 452 19.56 15.42 -29.59
C LEU A 452 18.34 15.31 -30.52
N VAL A 453 17.50 16.34 -30.62
CA VAL A 453 16.40 16.38 -31.61
C VAL A 453 16.89 16.25 -33.06
N ARG A 454 18.04 16.86 -33.40
CA ARG A 454 18.60 16.71 -34.76
C ARG A 454 19.06 15.29 -35.01
N ILE A 455 19.77 14.70 -34.04
CA ILE A 455 20.25 13.32 -34.14
C ILE A 455 19.06 12.35 -34.29
N THR A 456 18.06 12.45 -33.42
CA THR A 456 16.89 11.57 -33.46
C THR A 456 16.13 11.67 -34.77
N ARG A 457 15.94 12.88 -35.32
CA ARG A 457 15.29 13.07 -36.62
C ARG A 457 16.00 12.34 -37.75
N GLU A 458 17.33 12.43 -37.82
CA GLU A 458 18.06 11.70 -38.88
C GLU A 458 17.97 10.17 -38.68
N LEU A 459 17.83 9.67 -37.46
CA LEU A 459 17.65 8.24 -37.18
C LEU A 459 16.25 7.74 -37.57
N VAL A 460 15.21 8.54 -37.33
CA VAL A 460 13.82 8.22 -37.71
C VAL A 460 13.64 8.20 -39.22
N ASP A 461 14.34 9.08 -39.94
CA ASP A 461 14.26 9.19 -41.40
C ASP A 461 15.05 8.08 -42.14
N LEU A 462 15.68 7.13 -41.43
CA LEU A 462 16.42 6.03 -42.05
C LEU A 462 15.49 4.98 -42.67
N PRO A 463 15.87 4.40 -43.82
CA PRO A 463 15.15 3.26 -44.38
C PRO A 463 15.43 1.98 -43.56
N GLY A 464 14.41 1.16 -43.35
CA GLY A 464 14.50 -0.12 -42.62
C GLY A 464 13.90 -0.05 -41.22
N GLU A 465 14.20 -1.06 -40.39
CA GLU A 465 13.84 -1.03 -38.98
C GLU A 465 14.69 0.00 -38.20
N PRO A 466 14.07 0.88 -37.40
CA PRO A 466 14.80 1.88 -36.64
C PRO A 466 15.67 1.20 -35.57
N PRO A 467 16.96 1.59 -35.43
CA PRO A 467 17.82 1.03 -34.40
C PRO A 467 17.35 1.46 -33.01
N ARG A 468 17.64 0.63 -31.99
CA ARG A 468 17.43 1.03 -30.61
C ARG A 468 18.38 2.18 -30.26
N LEU A 469 17.84 3.27 -29.72
CA LEU A 469 18.62 4.46 -29.33
C LEU A 469 18.94 4.43 -27.84
N PHE A 470 20.20 4.61 -27.50
CA PHE A 470 20.68 4.75 -26.13
C PHE A 470 21.26 6.15 -25.95
N VAL A 471 20.79 6.89 -24.95
CA VAL A 471 21.28 8.23 -24.62
C VAL A 471 21.99 8.16 -23.28
N VAL A 472 23.31 8.42 -23.28
CA VAL A 472 24.14 8.40 -22.07
C VAL A 472 24.35 9.82 -21.58
N THR A 473 23.91 10.10 -20.35
CA THR A 473 24.12 11.39 -19.69
C THR A 473 25.07 11.27 -18.50
N ARG A 474 25.54 12.42 -17.99
CA ARG A 474 26.51 12.54 -16.90
C ARG A 474 25.89 13.27 -15.72
N ASN A 475 25.58 12.54 -14.65
CA ASN A 475 24.92 13.06 -13.43
C ASN A 475 23.71 13.96 -13.75
N ALA A 476 22.95 13.69 -14.81
CA ALA A 476 21.83 14.53 -15.23
C ALA A 476 20.63 14.43 -14.29
N GLN A 477 20.61 13.42 -13.41
CA GLN A 477 19.52 13.15 -12.47
C GLN A 477 20.05 12.92 -11.05
N THR A 478 19.19 13.18 -10.07
CA THR A 478 19.41 12.77 -8.68
C THR A 478 18.90 11.34 -8.52
N VAL A 479 19.81 10.40 -8.27
CA VAL A 479 19.52 8.96 -8.14
C VAL A 479 19.68 8.51 -6.70
N VAL A 480 20.74 8.98 -6.05
CA VAL A 480 21.04 8.73 -4.64
C VAL A 480 21.21 10.04 -3.88
N ASP A 481 21.05 10.00 -2.56
CA ASP A 481 21.28 11.16 -1.70
C ASP A 481 22.72 11.67 -1.84
N GLY A 482 22.86 12.97 -2.02
CA GLY A 482 24.17 13.63 -2.19
C GLY A 482 24.62 13.79 -3.65
N ASP A 483 23.86 13.28 -4.63
CA ASP A 483 24.11 13.57 -6.04
C ASP A 483 24.08 15.09 -6.31
N ILE A 484 25.06 15.57 -7.08
CA ILE A 484 25.07 16.94 -7.61
C ILE A 484 24.64 16.88 -9.07
N THR A 485 23.42 17.36 -9.35
CA THR A 485 22.82 17.29 -10.68
C THR A 485 23.54 18.21 -11.68
N ASN A 486 23.94 17.65 -12.81
CA ASN A 486 24.39 18.38 -13.98
C ASN A 486 23.20 18.96 -14.76
N LEU A 487 22.89 20.22 -14.47
CA LEU A 487 21.77 20.94 -15.07
C LEU A 487 21.90 21.16 -16.59
N GLU A 488 23.11 21.10 -17.16
CA GLU A 488 23.31 21.18 -18.61
C GLU A 488 22.63 20.00 -19.35
N GLN A 489 22.38 18.88 -18.66
CA GLN A 489 21.86 17.65 -19.28
C GLN A 489 20.50 17.22 -18.74
N ALA A 490 20.02 17.82 -17.64
CA ALA A 490 18.77 17.45 -16.98
C ALA A 490 17.55 17.49 -17.92
N GLY A 491 17.54 18.42 -18.88
CA GLY A 491 16.45 18.56 -19.86
C GLY A 491 16.35 17.42 -20.87
N LEU A 492 17.42 16.63 -21.08
CA LEU A 492 17.43 15.53 -22.05
C LEU A 492 16.48 14.39 -21.67
N ARG A 493 16.32 14.16 -20.36
CA ARG A 493 15.40 13.17 -19.81
C ARG A 493 13.96 13.34 -20.32
N GLY A 494 13.47 14.59 -20.32
CA GLY A 494 12.12 14.91 -20.78
C GLY A 494 11.94 14.62 -22.27
N LEU A 495 12.94 14.93 -23.08
CA LEU A 495 12.91 14.65 -24.52
C LEU A 495 12.89 13.14 -24.81
N VAL A 496 13.75 12.37 -24.15
CA VAL A 496 13.85 10.92 -24.33
C VAL A 496 12.53 10.21 -24.02
N ARG A 497 11.75 10.70 -23.06
CA ARG A 497 10.45 10.13 -22.70
C ARG A 497 9.29 10.53 -23.62
N ALA A 498 9.41 11.60 -24.38
CA ALA A 498 8.27 12.24 -25.06
C ALA A 498 8.12 11.85 -26.55
N GLU A 499 9.20 11.44 -27.22
CA GLU A 499 9.25 11.42 -28.68
C GLU A 499 9.81 10.08 -29.21
N TYR A 500 9.04 9.45 -30.11
CA TYR A 500 9.41 8.30 -30.96
C TYR A 500 9.48 6.90 -30.28
N PRO A 501 8.32 6.27 -29.98
CA PRO A 501 8.26 4.91 -29.41
C PRO A 501 8.99 3.84 -30.24
N HIS A 502 9.10 4.04 -31.55
CA HIS A 502 9.74 3.10 -32.47
C HIS A 502 11.27 3.05 -32.31
N LEU A 503 11.91 4.08 -31.75
CA LEU A 503 13.36 4.07 -31.47
C LEU A 503 13.71 3.31 -30.18
N ARG A 504 12.71 2.89 -29.38
CA ARG A 504 12.91 2.19 -28.08
C ARG A 504 14.00 2.88 -27.25
N VAL A 505 13.83 4.18 -27.03
CA VAL A 505 14.91 5.01 -26.48
C VAL A 505 15.17 4.64 -25.02
N THR A 506 16.42 4.32 -24.71
CA THR A 506 16.88 4.03 -23.34
C THR A 506 17.80 5.14 -22.84
N HIS A 507 17.46 5.74 -21.70
CA HIS A 507 18.27 6.75 -21.03
C HIS A 507 19.13 6.09 -19.96
N ILE A 508 20.46 6.26 -20.05
CA ILE A 508 21.44 5.75 -19.08
C ILE A 508 22.17 6.94 -18.45
N ASP A 509 21.93 7.23 -17.17
CA ASP A 509 22.63 8.32 -16.46
C ASP A 509 23.82 7.81 -15.65
N VAL A 510 25.03 8.30 -15.93
CA VAL A 510 26.27 7.74 -15.38
C VAL A 510 26.99 8.80 -14.54
N ASP A 511 27.56 8.41 -13.40
CA ASP A 511 28.46 9.29 -12.64
C ASP A 511 29.90 9.29 -13.19
N ARG A 512 30.78 10.05 -12.54
CA ARG A 512 32.22 10.09 -12.91
C ARG A 512 33.04 8.89 -12.43
N HIS A 513 32.51 8.07 -11.52
CA HIS A 513 33.24 6.96 -10.90
C HIS A 513 32.92 5.62 -11.55
N THR A 514 31.83 5.52 -12.29
CA THR A 514 31.39 4.30 -12.96
C THR A 514 32.33 3.91 -14.10
N ALA A 515 32.81 2.67 -14.07
CA ALA A 515 33.65 2.09 -15.10
C ALA A 515 32.85 1.85 -16.41
N ALA A 516 33.43 2.20 -17.56
CA ALA A 516 32.76 2.07 -18.85
C ALA A 516 32.39 0.62 -19.21
N GLN A 517 33.13 -0.36 -18.69
CA GLN A 517 32.85 -1.80 -18.86
C GLN A 517 31.48 -2.23 -18.31
N ASN A 518 30.96 -1.53 -17.30
CA ASN A 518 29.68 -1.82 -16.67
C ASN A 518 28.52 -1.38 -17.57
N VAL A 519 28.64 -0.16 -18.14
CA VAL A 519 27.69 0.33 -19.14
C VAL A 519 27.73 -0.52 -20.42
N ALA A 520 28.92 -0.96 -20.86
CA ALA A 520 29.02 -1.93 -21.95
C ALA A 520 28.27 -3.24 -21.64
N GLY A 521 28.31 -3.70 -20.38
CA GLY A 521 27.55 -4.85 -19.91
C GLY A 521 26.04 -4.62 -20.02
N GLU A 522 25.55 -3.45 -19.63
CA GLU A 522 24.13 -3.09 -19.76
C GLU A 522 23.66 -3.06 -21.21
N LEU A 523 24.44 -2.45 -22.10
CA LEU A 523 24.11 -2.35 -23.52
C LEU A 523 23.94 -3.72 -24.20
N VAL A 524 24.65 -4.75 -23.73
CA VAL A 524 24.54 -6.13 -24.24
C VAL A 524 23.66 -7.04 -23.38
N SER A 525 23.11 -6.52 -22.27
CA SER A 525 22.30 -7.31 -21.34
C SER A 525 20.95 -7.72 -21.93
N GLY A 526 20.43 -6.94 -22.89
CA GLY A 526 19.06 -7.09 -23.38
C GLY A 526 18.01 -6.56 -22.40
N SER A 527 18.41 -5.70 -21.46
CA SER A 527 17.48 -5.01 -20.56
C SER A 527 16.39 -4.26 -21.34
N GLU A 528 15.13 -4.43 -20.94
CA GLU A 528 13.96 -3.71 -21.47
C GLU A 528 13.67 -2.43 -20.68
N GLU A 529 14.55 -2.04 -19.76
CA GLU A 529 14.43 -0.80 -19.00
C GLU A 529 14.68 0.41 -19.92
N ASP A 530 13.77 1.38 -19.92
CA ASP A 530 13.89 2.62 -20.70
C ASP A 530 14.65 3.73 -19.95
N GLU A 531 14.80 3.61 -18.64
CA GLU A 531 15.47 4.60 -17.80
C GLU A 531 16.28 3.96 -16.67
N THR A 532 17.60 4.12 -16.74
CA THR A 532 18.56 3.51 -15.82
C THR A 532 19.65 4.50 -15.42
N ALA A 533 20.36 4.17 -14.35
CA ALA A 533 21.48 4.96 -13.89
C ALA A 533 22.57 4.09 -13.25
N TRP A 534 23.79 4.60 -13.27
CA TRP A 534 24.94 4.04 -12.58
C TRP A 534 25.51 5.03 -11.58
N ARG A 535 25.72 4.57 -10.34
CA ARG A 535 26.40 5.30 -9.26
C ARG A 535 27.39 4.39 -8.59
N GLU A 536 28.67 4.76 -8.59
CA GLU A 536 29.77 3.96 -8.03
C GLU A 536 29.70 2.48 -8.43
N ASP A 537 29.55 2.20 -9.72
CA ASP A 537 29.41 0.83 -10.27
C ASP A 537 28.19 0.02 -9.79
N HIS A 538 27.21 0.67 -9.16
CA HIS A 538 25.91 0.06 -8.87
C HIS A 538 24.88 0.49 -9.90
N TRP A 539 24.08 -0.48 -10.36
CA TRP A 539 23.02 -0.27 -11.35
C TRP A 539 21.69 0.02 -10.67
N TYR A 540 21.02 1.07 -11.14
CA TYR A 540 19.71 1.51 -10.68
C TYR A 540 18.76 1.57 -11.86
N ARG A 541 17.50 1.21 -11.62
CA ARG A 541 16.40 1.42 -12.57
C ARG A 541 15.40 2.41 -12.01
N ALA A 542 14.81 3.23 -12.87
CA ALA A 542 13.73 4.12 -12.49
C ALA A 542 12.39 3.37 -12.45
N ARG A 543 11.59 3.65 -11.43
CA ARG A 543 10.19 3.23 -11.34
C ARG A 543 9.30 4.40 -10.96
N LEU A 544 8.17 4.52 -11.65
CA LEU A 544 7.15 5.49 -11.31
C LEU A 544 6.19 4.84 -10.32
N ASN A 545 6.21 5.31 -9.08
CA ASN A 545 5.39 4.80 -7.99
C ASN A 545 4.47 5.90 -7.46
N LEU A 546 3.43 5.52 -6.71
CA LEU A 546 2.70 6.47 -5.88
C LEU A 546 3.66 7.01 -4.80
N GLY A 547 3.76 8.33 -4.71
CA GLY A 547 4.63 9.02 -3.76
C GLY A 547 3.80 9.87 -2.81
N PRO A 548 3.10 9.28 -1.82
CA PRO A 548 2.34 10.05 -0.84
C PRO A 548 3.27 10.93 -0.01
N LEU A 549 2.79 12.09 0.43
CA LEU A 549 3.59 13.01 1.23
C LEU A 549 3.98 12.35 2.56
N GLY A 550 5.28 12.20 2.79
CA GLY A 550 5.85 11.74 4.04
C GLY A 550 5.93 12.85 5.10
N PRO A 551 6.20 12.53 6.37
CA PRO A 551 6.37 13.52 7.44
C PRO A 551 7.41 14.61 7.13
N ASP A 552 8.45 14.26 6.36
CA ASP A 552 9.56 15.14 6.00
C ASP A 552 9.27 16.05 4.80
N ASP A 553 8.18 15.78 4.06
CA ASP A 553 7.72 16.65 2.97
C ASP A 553 7.00 17.89 3.50
N TRP A 554 6.48 17.83 4.72
CA TRP A 554 5.78 18.93 5.38
C TRP A 554 6.78 19.94 5.93
N ARG A 555 6.70 21.18 5.46
CA ARG A 555 7.50 22.29 5.99
C ARG A 555 6.64 23.18 6.86
N SER A 556 6.94 23.20 8.15
CA SER A 556 6.41 24.22 9.07
C SER A 556 7.12 25.55 8.84
N THR A 557 6.38 26.60 8.52
CA THR A 557 6.88 27.97 8.51
C THR A 557 6.10 28.83 9.49
N VAL A 558 6.79 29.70 10.23
CA VAL A 558 6.13 30.63 11.15
C VAL A 558 5.72 31.86 10.36
N ALA A 559 4.42 32.04 10.16
CA ALA A 559 3.87 33.26 9.59
C ALA A 559 3.64 34.28 10.71
N THR A 560 4.26 35.45 10.59
CA THR A 560 3.94 36.64 11.41
C THR A 560 3.16 37.62 10.56
N PRO A 561 1.82 37.67 10.66
CA PRO A 561 1.03 38.69 9.99
C PRO A 561 1.43 40.07 10.49
N ASN A 562 1.49 41.06 9.59
CA ASN A 562 1.91 42.42 9.92
C ASN A 562 0.95 43.19 10.85
N ASN A 563 -0.17 42.60 11.26
CA ASN A 563 -1.08 43.17 12.25
C ASN A 563 -1.50 42.10 13.26
N GLU A 564 -1.34 42.47 14.53
CA GLU A 564 -1.78 41.76 15.74
C GLU A 564 -1.01 40.49 16.11
N GLY A 565 0.05 40.65 16.91
CA GLY A 565 0.39 39.90 18.15
C GLY A 565 0.40 38.37 18.21
N VAL A 566 0.01 37.65 17.16
CA VAL A 566 -0.20 36.21 17.16
C VAL A 566 0.75 35.58 16.14
N ARG A 567 1.61 34.68 16.60
CA ARG A 567 2.43 33.81 15.74
C ARG A 567 1.62 32.57 15.42
N PHE A 568 1.52 32.23 14.15
CA PHE A 568 0.94 30.95 13.73
C PHE A 568 2.01 30.13 13.04
N GLU A 569 2.05 28.85 13.37
CA GLU A 569 2.82 27.86 12.63
C GLU A 569 1.95 27.34 11.50
N VAL A 570 2.37 27.59 10.26
CA VAL A 570 1.68 27.12 9.06
C VAL A 570 2.44 25.90 8.56
N ARG A 571 1.77 24.75 8.56
CA ARG A 571 2.27 23.51 7.97
C ARG A 571 1.82 23.47 6.51
N THR A 572 2.76 23.47 5.58
CA THR A 572 2.52 23.34 4.13
C THR A 572 3.21 22.12 3.56
#